data_AF-A0A1N7QKL1-F1
#
_entry.id   AF-A0A1N7QKL1-F1
#
_cell.length_a   1.000
_cell.length_b   1.000
_cell.length_c   1.000
_cell.angle_alpha   90.00
_cell.angle_beta   90.00
_cell.angle_gamma   90.00
#
_symmetry.space_group_name_H-M   'P 1'
#
loop_
_entity.id
_entity.type
_entity.pdbx_description
1 polymer ?
#
loop_
_entity_poly.entity_id
_entity_poly.type
_entity_poly.pdbx_seq_one_letter_code
_entity_poly.pdbx_strand_id
1 'polypeptide(L)'
;MKIHEKIREYSKSKGETLREIAEEYGMTPQAIQLYFSGKNAIPLNFLVWYLEKHPDLDLYALFDKNRESIVSEPKTPYNKKTKKQEVIDRIVEILQKEM
;
A
#
# COMPACT_ATOMS: atom_id res chain seq x y z
N MET A 1 -0.97 2.53 13.81
CA MET A 1 -2.14 2.16 12.99
C MET A 1 -1.89 0.86 12.23
N LYS A 2 -2.90 0.00 12.08
CA LYS A 2 -2.89 -1.18 11.21
C LYS A 2 -3.02 -0.75 9.74
N ILE A 3 -2.65 -1.65 8.82
CA ILE A 3 -2.62 -1.38 7.38
C ILE A 3 -3.97 -0.92 6.80
N HIS A 4 -5.08 -1.53 7.25
CA HIS A 4 -6.42 -1.15 6.79
C HIS A 4 -6.85 0.24 7.27
N GLU A 5 -6.41 0.64 8.47
CA GLU A 5 -6.69 1.97 9.01
C GLU A 5 -5.93 3.02 8.20
N LYS A 6 -4.67 2.74 7.88
CA LYS A 6 -3.82 3.62 7.06
C LYS A 6 -4.40 3.85 5.67
N ILE A 7 -4.75 2.76 4.97
CA ILE A 7 -5.36 2.83 3.64
C ILE A 7 -6.68 3.60 3.69
N ARG A 8 -7.51 3.34 4.69
CA ARG A 8 -8.78 4.06 4.89
C ARG A 8 -8.57 5.55 5.07
N GLU A 9 -7.68 5.97 5.97
CA GLU A 9 -7.45 7.40 6.25
C GLU A 9 -6.85 8.13 5.05
N TYR A 10 -5.95 7.48 4.31
CA TYR A 10 -5.44 8.03 3.06
C TYR A 10 -6.51 8.15 1.98
N SER A 11 -7.32 7.11 1.79
CA SER A 11 -8.42 7.13 0.82
C SER A 11 -9.41 8.27 1.11
N LYS A 12 -9.75 8.47 2.40
CA LYS A 12 -10.54 9.63 2.85
C LYS A 12 -9.87 10.96 2.55
N SER A 13 -8.55 11.09 2.77
CA SER A 13 -7.84 12.36 2.52
C SER A 13 -7.77 12.71 1.04
N LYS A 14 -7.83 11.71 0.15
CA LYS A 14 -7.98 11.87 -1.30
C LYS A 14 -9.43 12.11 -1.75
N GLY A 15 -10.40 12.03 -0.84
CA GLY A 15 -11.82 12.17 -1.17
C GLY A 15 -12.41 10.98 -1.91
N GLU A 16 -11.73 9.83 -1.93
CA GLU A 16 -12.21 8.64 -2.61
C GLU A 16 -13.39 8.02 -1.86
N THR A 17 -14.40 7.62 -2.60
CA THR A 17 -15.53 6.86 -2.09
C THR A 17 -15.30 5.36 -2.26
N LEU A 18 -15.89 4.56 -1.38
CA LEU A 18 -15.87 3.09 -1.50
C LEU A 18 -16.46 2.62 -2.84
N ARG A 19 -17.38 3.41 -3.42
CA ARG A 19 -18.02 3.10 -4.69
C ARG A 19 -17.05 3.26 -5.85
N GLU A 20 -16.31 4.36 -5.91
CA GLU A 20 -15.30 4.60 -6.95
C GLU A 20 -14.19 3.55 -6.89
N ILE A 21 -13.67 3.26 -5.70
CA ILE A 21 -12.63 2.24 -5.52
C ILE A 21 -13.12 0.87 -5.98
N ALA A 22 -14.35 0.52 -5.62
CA ALA A 22 -14.94 -0.76 -5.99
C ALA A 22 -15.19 -0.86 -7.50
N GLU A 23 -15.68 0.21 -8.13
CA GLU A 23 -15.93 0.28 -9.57
C GLU A 23 -14.63 0.14 -10.37
N GLU A 24 -13.57 0.86 -9.98
CA GLU A 24 -12.29 0.79 -10.67
C GLU A 24 -11.55 -0.54 -10.46
N TYR A 25 -11.64 -1.12 -9.25
CA TYR A 25 -11.00 -2.40 -8.95
C TYR A 25 -11.80 -3.61 -9.48
N GLY A 26 -13.09 -3.45 -9.76
CA GLY A 26 -13.97 -4.53 -10.19
C GLY A 26 -14.54 -5.38 -9.05
N MET A 27 -14.86 -4.74 -7.92
CA MET A 27 -15.49 -5.38 -6.75
C MET A 27 -16.76 -4.65 -6.30
N THR A 28 -17.42 -5.16 -5.27
CA THR A 28 -18.54 -4.47 -4.62
C THR A 28 -18.05 -3.52 -3.53
N PRO A 29 -18.75 -2.39 -3.26
CA PRO A 29 -18.39 -1.47 -2.17
C PRO A 29 -18.35 -2.15 -0.80
N GLN A 30 -19.18 -3.18 -0.59
CA GLN A 30 -19.20 -3.99 0.62
C GLN A 30 -17.89 -4.76 0.82
N ALA A 31 -17.29 -5.31 -0.25
CA ALA A 31 -16.01 -6.00 -0.16
C ALA A 31 -14.88 -5.04 0.25
N ILE A 32 -14.83 -3.85 -0.37
CA ILE A 32 -13.87 -2.80 0.00
C ILE A 32 -14.05 -2.36 1.46
N GLN A 33 -15.30 -2.22 1.91
CA GLN A 33 -15.59 -1.90 3.31
C GLN A 33 -15.09 -2.96 4.30
N LEU A 34 -15.17 -4.25 3.94
CA LEU A 34 -14.64 -5.33 4.78
C LEU A 34 -13.12 -5.26 4.89
N TYR A 35 -12.42 -4.90 3.81
CA TYR A 35 -10.97 -4.65 3.83
C TYR A 35 -10.63 -3.47 4.72
N PHE A 36 -11.32 -2.34 4.55
CA PHE A 36 -11.02 -1.10 5.27
C PHE A 36 -11.40 -1.18 6.76
N SER A 37 -12.33 -2.06 7.12
CA SER A 37 -12.70 -2.33 8.52
C SER A 37 -11.81 -3.37 9.20
N GLY A 38 -10.89 -4.00 8.46
CA GLY A 38 -10.06 -5.07 8.98
C GLY A 38 -10.82 -6.36 9.30
N LYS A 39 -12.10 -6.46 8.90
CA LYS A 39 -12.90 -7.69 9.02
C LYS A 39 -12.42 -8.78 8.08
N ASN A 40 -11.95 -8.38 6.90
CA ASN A 40 -11.25 -9.24 5.95
C ASN A 40 -9.81 -8.76 5.77
N ALA A 41 -8.89 -9.69 5.59
CA ALA A 41 -7.54 -9.39 5.16
C ALA A 41 -7.56 -8.70 3.79
N ILE A 42 -6.66 -7.75 3.56
CA ILE A 42 -6.53 -7.07 2.28
C ILE A 42 -5.79 -8.02 1.31
N PRO A 43 -6.40 -8.39 0.18
CA PRO A 43 -5.74 -9.20 -0.82
C PRO A 43 -4.48 -8.52 -1.38
N LEU A 44 -3.43 -9.28 -1.65
CA LEU A 44 -2.17 -8.71 -2.18
C LEU A 44 -2.36 -8.02 -3.53
N ASN A 45 -3.19 -8.59 -4.40
CA ASN A 45 -3.55 -8.00 -5.69
C ASN A 45 -4.28 -6.65 -5.54
N PHE A 46 -5.17 -6.51 -4.55
CA PHE A 46 -5.78 -5.22 -4.24
C PHE A 46 -4.71 -4.22 -3.80
N LEU A 47 -3.79 -4.64 -2.93
CA LEU A 47 -2.74 -3.77 -2.40
C LEU A 47 -1.80 -3.27 -3.50
N VAL A 48 -1.39 -4.16 -4.41
CA VAL A 48 -0.55 -3.82 -5.58
C VAL A 48 -1.27 -2.81 -6.47
N TRP A 49 -2.52 -3.10 -6.85
CA TRP A 49 -3.33 -2.19 -7.66
C TRP A 49 -3.49 -0.82 -7.00
N TYR A 50 -3.77 -0.78 -5.69
CA TYR A 50 -3.96 0.47 -4.96
C TYR A 50 -2.68 1.32 -4.91
N LEU A 51 -1.50 0.69 -4.80
CA LEU A 51 -0.22 1.38 -4.84
C LEU A 51 0.14 1.89 -6.24
N GLU A 52 -0.23 1.16 -7.29
CA GLU A 52 -0.05 1.61 -8.68
C GLU A 52 -0.93 2.83 -8.99
N LYS A 53 -2.17 2.85 -8.47
CA LYS A 53 -3.08 4.00 -8.58
C LYS A 53 -2.59 5.23 -7.80
N HIS A 54 -1.90 5.01 -6.68
CA HIS A 54 -1.46 6.05 -5.76
C HIS A 54 0.07 6.04 -5.58
N PRO A 55 0.82 6.60 -6.55
CA PRO A 55 2.29 6.56 -6.52
C PRO A 55 2.92 7.37 -5.37
N ASP A 56 2.14 8.21 -4.68
CA ASP A 56 2.55 8.95 -3.49
C ASP A 56 2.46 8.13 -2.19
N LEU A 57 1.84 6.95 -2.22
CA LEU A 57 1.88 5.99 -1.11
C LEU A 57 3.27 5.38 -0.98
N ASP A 58 3.87 5.53 0.20
CA ASP A 58 5.10 4.83 0.54
C ASP A 58 4.78 3.45 1.11
N LEU A 59 5.15 2.40 0.38
CA LEU A 59 5.04 1.01 0.80
C LEU A 59 5.67 0.76 2.17
N TYR A 60 6.85 1.33 2.43
CA TYR A 60 7.54 1.15 3.71
C TYR A 60 6.76 1.82 4.84
N ALA A 61 6.22 3.02 4.60
CA ALA A 61 5.39 3.71 5.57
C ALA A 61 4.05 3.01 5.81
N LEU A 62 3.52 2.30 4.81
CA LEU A 62 2.28 1.53 4.94
C LEU A 62 2.42 0.36 5.93
N PHE A 63 3.54 -0.38 5.87
CA PHE A 63 3.80 -1.52 6.75
C PHE A 63 4.47 -1.16 8.09
N ASP A 64 5.03 0.04 8.23
CA ASP A 64 5.67 0.49 9.47
C ASP A 64 4.64 0.83 10.56
N LYS A 65 4.52 -0.02 11.59
CA LYS A 65 3.54 0.15 12.68
C LYS A 65 3.74 1.44 13.49
N ASN A 66 4.95 2.02 13.46
CA ASN A 66 5.32 3.19 14.24
C ASN A 66 5.09 4.53 13.51
N ARG A 67 4.68 4.49 12.23
CA ARG A 67 4.36 5.69 11.43
C ARG A 67 2.85 5.87 11.27
N GLU A 68 2.40 7.09 11.52
CA GLU A 68 1.01 7.51 11.29
C GLU A 68 0.78 8.01 9.86
N SER A 69 1.74 8.76 9.30
CA SER A 69 1.67 9.23 7.91
C SER A 69 2.20 8.18 6.92
N ILE A 70 1.45 7.97 5.83
CA ILE A 70 1.83 7.07 4.73
C ILE A 70 2.14 7.80 3.42
N VAL A 71 2.07 9.14 3.43
CA VAL A 71 2.43 9.99 2.29
C VAL A 71 3.92 10.32 2.40
N SER A 72 4.65 10.18 1.29
CA SER A 72 6.02 10.67 1.22
C SER A 72 6.02 12.20 1.38
N GLU A 73 6.63 12.73 2.43
CA GLU A 73 7.05 14.13 2.45
C GLU A 73 7.90 14.41 1.20
N PRO A 74 7.81 15.62 0.58
CA PRO A 74 8.58 15.95 -0.60
C PRO A 74 10.06 16.00 -0.25
N LYS A 75 10.74 14.85 -0.38
CA LYS A 75 12.19 14.76 -0.24
C LYS A 75 12.81 15.06 -1.59
N THR A 76 13.75 16.01 -1.56
CA THR A 76 14.63 16.42 -2.66
C THR A 76 15.08 15.22 -3.51
N PRO A 77 15.07 15.32 -4.85
CA PRO A 77 15.29 14.18 -5.74
C PRO A 77 16.73 13.68 -5.61
N TYR A 78 16.94 12.63 -4.81
CA TYR A 78 18.23 11.97 -4.68
C TYR A 78 18.33 10.86 -5.74
N ASN A 79 19.00 11.18 -6.83
CA ASN A 79 19.26 10.28 -7.94
C ASN A 79 20.41 9.32 -7.56
N LYS A 80 20.13 8.05 -7.29
CA LYS A 80 21.14 6.97 -7.22
C LYS A 80 20.49 5.61 -7.52
N LYS A 81 21.20 4.83 -8.37
CA LYS A 81 20.96 3.48 -8.91
C LYS A 81 19.63 2.79 -8.50
N THR A 82 18.88 2.39 -9.52
CA THR A 82 17.47 1.94 -9.44
C THR A 82 17.20 0.90 -8.34
N LYS A 83 16.55 1.36 -7.26
CA LYS A 83 16.14 0.60 -6.06
C LYS A 83 15.46 -0.74 -6.33
N LYS A 84 14.88 -0.93 -7.52
CA LYS A 84 14.13 -2.14 -7.89
C LYS A 84 15.04 -3.39 -7.87
N GLN A 85 16.29 -3.26 -8.33
CA GLN A 85 17.22 -4.39 -8.39
C GLN A 85 17.74 -4.75 -6.98
N GLU A 86 18.07 -3.76 -6.15
CA GLU A 86 18.48 -3.96 -4.75
C GLU A 86 17.41 -4.64 -3.89
N VAL A 87 16.13 -4.35 -4.14
CA VAL A 87 15.01 -4.97 -3.42
C VAL A 87 14.83 -6.42 -3.86
N ILE A 88 14.99 -6.71 -5.16
CA ILE A 88 14.94 -8.08 -5.68
C ILE A 88 16.08 -8.91 -5.08
N ASP A 89 17.30 -8.39 -5.05
CA ASP A 89 18.47 -9.09 -4.51
C ASP A 89 18.29 -9.46 -3.04
N ARG A 90 17.71 -8.56 -2.23
CA ARG A 90 17.41 -8.83 -0.81
C ARG A 90 16.33 -9.89 -0.59
N ILE A 91 15.32 -9.95 -1.47
CA ILE A 91 14.27 -10.98 -1.38
C ILE A 91 14.85 -12.36 -1.69
N VAL A 92 15.72 -12.45 -2.69
CA VAL A 92 16.41 -13.70 -3.05
C VAL A 92 17.31 -14.20 -1.91
N GLU A 93 18.03 -13.29 -1.26
CA GLU A 93 18.95 -13.62 -0.17
C GLU A 93 18.24 -14.21 1.07
N ILE A 94 17.04 -13.72 1.38
CA ILE A 94 16.22 -14.22 2.49
C ILE A 94 15.67 -15.62 2.17
N LEU A 95 15.21 -15.84 0.94
CA LEU A 95 14.66 -17.13 0.51
C LEU A 95 15.71 -18.26 0.50
N GLN A 96 16.97 -17.94 0.18
CA GLN A 96 18.07 -18.91 0.21
C GLN A 96 18.53 -19.29 1.63
N LYS A 97 18.24 -18.45 2.63
CA LYS A 97 18.61 -18.71 4.03
C LYS A 97 17.62 -19.61 4.77
N GLU A 98 16.41 -19.78 4.25
CA GLU A 98 15.37 -20.62 4.84
C GLU A 98 15.23 -21.99 4.14
N MET A 99 16.13 -22.30 3.20
CA MET A 99 16.36 -23.65 2.65
C MET A 99 17.57 -24.30 3.31
#